data_AF-A0A929I7N5-F1
#
_entry.id   AF-A0A929I7N5-F1
#
_cell.length_a   1.000
_cell.length_b   1.000
_cell.length_c   1.000
_cell.angle_alpha   90.00
_cell.angle_beta   90.00
_cell.angle_gamma   90.00
#
_symmetry.space_group_name_H-M   'P 1'
#
loop_
_entity.id
_entity.type
_entity.pdbx_description
1 polymer ?
#
loop_
_entity_poly.entity_id
_entity_poly.type
_entity_poly.pdbx_seq_one_letter_code
_entity_poly.pdbx_strand_id
1 'polypeptide(L)'
;YFREKMTEAGFDITPGVHPIVPIMLGKFENDAKLSQDMARDLLEDGIYVIGFYYPVVPRGQARIRVQLSADHEKHHLDKAIEAFTKIGKKYNVIP
;
A
#
# COMPACT_ATOMS: atom_id res chain seq x y z
N TYR A 1 -8.31 -8.60 9.08
CA TYR A 1 -8.77 -7.20 9.04
C TYR A 1 -8.07 -6.34 7.99
N PHE A 2 -6.93 -5.67 8.25
CA PHE A 2 -6.34 -4.74 7.27
C PHE A 2 -6.08 -5.38 5.90
N ARG A 3 -5.39 -6.54 5.88
CA ARG A 3 -5.11 -7.30 4.66
C ARG A 3 -6.37 -7.62 3.86
N GLU A 4 -7.37 -8.17 4.55
CA GLU A 4 -8.67 -8.55 3.98
C GLU A 4 -9.39 -7.35 3.37
N LYS A 5 -9.51 -6.23 4.09
CA LYS A 5 -10.15 -5.01 3.60
C LYS A 5 -9.42 -4.40 2.40
N MET A 6 -8.09 -4.41 2.42
CA MET A 6 -7.31 -3.93 1.29
C MET A 6 -7.43 -4.85 0.07
N THR A 7 -7.48 -6.17 0.26
CA THR A 7 -7.76 -7.14 -0.82
C THR A 7 -9.17 -6.96 -1.38
N GLU A 8 -10.18 -6.76 -0.53
CA GLU A 8 -11.57 -6.45 -0.94
C GLU A 8 -11.65 -5.14 -1.75
N ALA A 9 -10.83 -4.14 -1.39
CA ALA A 9 -10.73 -2.90 -2.15
C ALA A 9 -10.05 -3.07 -3.53
N GLY A 10 -9.50 -4.25 -3.83
CA GLY A 10 -8.89 -4.58 -5.13
C GLY A 10 -7.37 -4.43 -5.20
N PHE A 11 -6.70 -4.16 -4.07
CA PHE A 11 -5.24 -4.11 -4.05
C PHE A 11 -4.64 -5.51 -4.23
N ASP A 12 -3.56 -5.56 -5.02
CA ASP A 12 -2.75 -6.76 -5.15
C ASP A 12 -1.84 -6.91 -3.92
N ILE A 13 -2.06 -7.99 -3.17
CA ILE A 13 -1.37 -8.26 -1.90
C ILE A 13 -1.00 -9.74 -1.89
N THR A 14 0.27 -10.04 -1.64
CA THR A 14 0.74 -11.42 -1.49
C THR A 14 0.00 -12.11 -0.34
N PRO A 15 -0.69 -13.24 -0.54
CA PRO A 15 -1.43 -13.92 0.52
C PRO A 15 -0.49 -14.38 1.65
N GLY A 16 -0.99 -14.37 2.89
CA GLY A 16 -0.22 -14.83 4.05
C GLY A 16 -0.68 -14.29 5.39
N VAL A 17 -0.10 -14.83 6.45
CA VAL A 17 -0.38 -14.51 7.86
C VAL A 17 0.85 -13.90 8.53
N HIS A 18 1.28 -12.74 8.01
CA HIS A 18 2.43 -12.00 8.53
C HIS A 18 2.05 -10.52 8.77
N PRO A 19 2.58 -9.86 9.82
CA PRO A 19 2.32 -8.43 10.08
C PRO A 19 2.78 -7.47 8.97
N ILE A 20 3.68 -7.93 8.10
CA ILE A 20 4.07 -7.21 6.88
C ILE A 20 3.04 -7.50 5.78
N VAL A 21 2.41 -6.44 5.29
CA VAL A 21 1.41 -6.46 4.21
C VAL A 21 1.98 -5.68 3.02
N PRO A 22 2.55 -6.36 2.00
CA PRO A 22 3.08 -5.71 0.82
C PRO A 22 1.96 -5.38 -0.18
N ILE A 23 1.79 -4.10 -0.49
CA ILE A 23 0.88 -3.64 -1.56
C ILE A 23 1.68 -3.58 -2.86
N MET A 24 1.40 -4.51 -3.77
CA MET A 24 2.19 -4.73 -4.98
C MET A 24 1.81 -3.74 -6.07
N LEU A 25 2.82 -3.10 -6.67
CA LEU A 25 2.67 -2.14 -7.77
C LEU A 25 3.41 -2.60 -9.04
N GLY A 26 4.07 -3.74 -9.00
CA GLY A 26 4.90 -4.26 -10.10
C GLY A 26 4.18 -4.49 -11.43
N LYS A 27 2.83 -4.58 -11.41
CA LYS A 27 2.00 -4.70 -12.63
C LYS A 27 1.94 -3.41 -13.45
N PHE A 28 2.40 -2.28 -12.92
CA PHE A 28 2.41 -0.98 -13.61
C PHE A 28 3.80 -0.71 -14.17
N GLU A 29 3.88 -0.21 -15.41
CA GLU A 29 5.17 0.10 -16.06
C GLU A 29 5.98 1.16 -15.28
N ASN A 30 5.30 2.06 -14.58
CA ASN A 30 5.88 3.12 -13.77
C ASN A 30 5.89 2.80 -12.26
N ASP A 31 5.94 1.52 -11.88
CA ASP A 31 5.83 1.03 -10.50
C ASP A 31 6.65 1.81 -9.46
N ALA A 32 7.90 2.13 -9.79
CA ALA A 32 8.81 2.86 -8.90
C ALA A 32 8.34 4.29 -8.64
N LYS A 33 7.93 5.02 -9.69
CA LYS A 33 7.41 6.39 -9.56
C LYS A 33 6.05 6.38 -8.85
N LEU A 34 5.19 5.44 -9.23
CA LEU A 34 3.88 5.25 -8.62
C LEU A 34 3.98 4.99 -7.11
N SER A 35 4.94 4.15 -6.68
CA SER A 35 5.16 3.87 -5.26
C SER A 35 5.56 5.12 -4.45
N GLN A 36 6.34 6.02 -5.05
CA GLN A 36 6.76 7.27 -4.43
C GLN A 36 5.62 8.28 -4.38
N ASP A 37 4.89 8.42 -5.49
CA ASP A 37 3.78 9.34 -5.61
C ASP A 37 2.63 8.97 -4.65
N MET A 38 2.27 7.69 -4.57
CA MET A 38 1.28 7.21 -3.61
C MET A 38 1.75 7.42 -2.16
N ALA A 39 3.02 7.14 -1.84
CA ALA A 39 3.54 7.33 -0.47
C ALA A 39 3.52 8.80 -0.04
N ARG A 40 3.85 9.73 -0.95
CA ARG A 40 3.74 11.18 -0.71
C ARG A 40 2.29 11.57 -0.42
N ASP A 41 1.37 11.18 -1.29
CA ASP A 41 -0.03 11.57 -1.17
C ASP A 41 -0.71 10.93 0.06
N LEU A 42 -0.31 9.70 0.42
CA LEU A 42 -0.74 9.06 1.67
C LEU A 42 -0.23 9.82 2.90
N LEU A 43 1.00 10.33 2.86
CA LEU A 43 1.54 11.16 3.94
C LEU A 43 0.76 12.47 4.08
N GLU A 44 0.34 13.09 2.98
CA GLU A 44 -0.55 14.26 3.00
C GLU A 44 -1.92 13.94 3.63
N ASP A 45 -2.44 12.73 3.42
CA ASP A 45 -3.64 12.20 4.10
C ASP A 45 -3.37 11.68 5.53
N GLY A 46 -2.14 11.86 6.03
CA GLY A 46 -1.73 11.53 7.40
C GLY A 46 -1.39 10.06 7.63
N ILE A 47 -1.07 9.31 6.58
CA ILE A 47 -0.63 7.91 6.61
C ILE A 47 0.83 7.84 6.13
N TYR A 48 1.74 7.69 7.09
CA TYR A 48 3.17 7.58 6.76
C TYR A 48 3.54 6.14 6.38
N VAL A 49 3.91 5.94 5.12
CA VAL A 49 4.38 4.66 4.56
C VAL A 49 5.55 4.89 3.62
N ILE A 50 6.32 3.84 3.36
CA ILE A 50 7.47 3.88 2.45
C ILE A 50 7.22 2.97 1.25
N GLY A 51 7.41 3.54 0.06
CA GLY A 51 7.52 2.81 -1.20
C GLY A 51 8.91 2.17 -1.34
N PHE A 52 8.96 0.90 -1.71
CA PHE A 52 10.16 0.14 -1.99
C PHE A 52 10.25 -0.08 -3.50
N TYR A 53 11.39 0.26 -4.08
CA TYR A 53 11.68 0.12 -5.52
C TYR A 53 13.18 -0.19 -5.70
N TYR A 54 13.60 -0.43 -6.95
CA TYR A 54 15.01 -0.72 -7.25
C TYR A 54 15.94 0.40 -6.73
N PRO A 55 17.08 0.07 -6.07
CA PRO A 55 17.72 -1.26 -5.98
C PRO A 55 17.28 -2.13 -4.80
N VAL A 56 16.36 -1.66 -3.95
CA VAL A 56 15.94 -2.38 -2.74
C VAL A 56 15.12 -3.62 -3.04
N VAL A 57 14.34 -3.58 -4.12
CA VAL A 57 13.62 -4.72 -4.70
C VAL A 57 13.94 -4.84 -6.19
N PRO A 58 13.76 -6.01 -6.82
CA PRO A 58 13.93 -6.16 -8.26
C PRO A 58 13.07 -5.17 -9.05
N ARG A 59 13.50 -4.83 -10.27
CA ARG A 59 12.73 -3.99 -11.20
C ARG A 59 11.38 -4.66 -11.51
N GLY A 60 10.31 -3.87 -11.66
CA GLY A 60 8.96 -4.39 -11.88
C GLY A 60 8.36 -5.08 -10.65
N GLN A 61 8.92 -4.85 -9.46
CA GLN A 61 8.40 -5.38 -8.19
C GLN A 61 8.34 -4.32 -7.10
N ALA A 62 8.17 -3.05 -7.48
CA ALA A 62 7.95 -2.00 -6.51
C ALA A 62 6.67 -2.27 -5.70
N ARG A 63 6.70 -1.88 -4.43
CA ARG A 63 5.63 -2.15 -3.49
C ARG A 63 5.63 -1.14 -2.35
N ILE A 64 4.47 -0.88 -1.76
CA ILE A 64 4.40 -0.17 -0.48
C ILE A 64 4.36 -1.22 0.63
N ARG A 65 5.31 -1.16 1.57
CA ARG A 65 5.40 -2.12 2.66
C ARG A 65 4.71 -1.58 3.91
N VAL A 66 3.49 -2.06 4.19
CA VAL A 66 2.78 -1.73 5.43
C VAL A 66 3.17 -2.73 6.52
N GLN A 67 3.45 -2.22 7.72
CA GLN A 67 3.83 -3.03 8.88
C GLN A 67 2.84 -2.80 10.01
N LEU A 68 2.07 -3.83 10.35
CA LEU A 68 1.10 -3.76 11.42
C LEU A 68 1.79 -3.94 12.78
N SER A 69 1.62 -2.96 13.65
CA SER A 69 1.92 -3.05 15.09
C SER A 69 0.70 -3.53 15.88
N ALA A 70 0.94 -4.21 17.01
CA ALA A 70 -0.08 -4.56 17.99
C ALA A 70 -0.77 -3.33 18.61
N ASP A 71 -0.09 -2.17 18.63
CA ASP A 71 -0.64 -0.92 19.15
C ASP A 71 -1.63 -0.24 18.19
N HIS A 72 -1.81 -0.77 16.98
CA HIS A 72 -2.83 -0.24 16.08
C HIS A 72 -4.22 -0.66 16.53
N GLU A 73 -5.01 0.32 16.93
CA GLU A 73 -6.44 0.18 17.07
C GLU A 73 -7.16 0.15 15.73
N LYS A 74 -8.39 -0.36 15.74
CA LYS A 74 -9.22 -0.50 14.54
C LYS A 74 -9.40 0.83 13.79
N HIS A 75 -9.59 1.93 14.50
CA HIS A 75 -9.77 3.25 13.89
C HIS A 75 -8.53 3.76 13.15
N HIS A 76 -7.30 3.41 13.61
CA HIS A 76 -6.07 3.68 12.86
C HIS A 76 -6.05 2.90 11.53
N LEU A 77 -6.45 1.63 11.58
CA LEU A 77 -6.51 0.76 10.41
C LEU A 77 -7.57 1.24 9.42
N ASP A 78 -8.75 1.64 9.91
CA ASP A 78 -9.84 2.15 9.08
C ASP A 78 -9.42 3.43 8.34
N LYS A 79 -8.80 4.38 9.05
CA LYS A 79 -8.22 5.59 8.43
C LYS A 79 -7.20 5.25 7.35
N ALA A 80 -6.32 4.29 7.61
CA ALA A 80 -5.33 3.84 6.63
C ALA A 80 -6.01 3.23 5.40
N ILE A 81 -6.97 2.31 5.59
CA ILE A 81 -7.72 1.68 4.50
C ILE A 81 -8.42 2.74 3.64
N GLU A 82 -9.11 3.69 4.25
CA GLU A 82 -9.81 4.77 3.54
C GLU A 82 -8.84 5.62 2.69
N ALA A 83 -7.72 6.04 3.27
CA ALA A 83 -6.69 6.80 2.58
C ALA A 83 -6.09 6.00 1.42
N PHE A 84 -5.74 4.73 1.65
CA PHE A 84 -5.26 3.83 0.60
C PHE A 84 -6.28 3.69 -0.52
N THR A 85 -7.55 3.42 -0.23
CA THR A 85 -8.59 3.29 -1.24
C THR A 85 -8.78 4.58 -2.05
N LYS A 86 -8.80 5.74 -1.38
CA LYS A 86 -8.87 7.06 -2.04
C LYS A 86 -7.71 7.28 -3.01
N ILE A 87 -6.48 7.07 -2.55
CA ILE A 87 -5.27 7.27 -3.36
C ILE A 87 -5.13 6.20 -4.44
N GLY A 88 -5.49 4.96 -4.14
CA GLY A 88 -5.51 3.86 -5.10
C GLY A 88 -6.43 4.15 -6.29
N LYS A 89 -7.62 4.71 -6.04
CA LYS A 89 -8.53 5.18 -7.10
C LYS A 89 -7.94 6.35 -7.88
N LYS A 90 -7.36 7.35 -7.20
CA LYS A 90 -6.70 8.51 -7.83
C LYS A 90 -5.65 8.09 -8.87
N TYR A 91 -4.89 7.04 -8.58
CA TYR A 91 -3.85 6.51 -9.46
C TYR A 91 -4.28 5.34 -10.34
N ASN A 92 -5.57 4.98 -10.38
CA ASN A 92 -6.10 3.83 -11.12
C ASN A 92 -5.42 2.49 -10.76
N VAL A 93 -5.01 2.34 -9.50
CA VAL A 93 -4.43 1.10 -8.98
C VAL A 93 -5.50 0.03 -8.73
N ILE A 94 -6.67 0.51 -8.31
CA ILE A 94 -7.89 -0.23 -8.04
C ILE A 94 -9.08 0.47 -8.73
N PRO A 95 -10.21 -0.24 -8.95
CA PRO A 95 -11.43 0.34 -9.53
C PRO A 95 -12.08 1.44 -8.68
#